data_AF-A0A1V5TZ04-F1
#
_entry.id   AF-A0A1V5TZ04-F1
#
_cell.length_a   1.000
_cell.length_b   1.000
_cell.length_c   1.000
_cell.angle_alpha   90.00
_cell.angle_beta   90.00
_cell.angle_gamma   90.00
#
_symmetry.space_group_name_H-M   'P 1'
#
loop_
_entity.id
_entity.type
_entity.pdbx_description
1 polymer ?
#
loop_
_entity_poly.entity_id
_entity_poly.type
_entity_poly.pdbx_seq_one_letter_code
_entity_poly.pdbx_strand_id
1 'polypeptide(L)'
;MQLFIELTITGMGAKIIGTNRSGAWKIEPNAPPCEEALKLLPEIIDLTGSAQRIKIRIDPLIKVKDFAGTLYSNAPLFDKILAQCAAEGITNFTFSFLEPGFHAKVDRRFKAMGCEIIAFSEPERLIFAEHLKRLESDYKVKIYACCVNGFDDSACIDGRLLDGLHPQKAPCDLSELRRRPKCGCVKSIDLGGWPVKKCFTGCDYCYANPLYL
;
A
#
# COMPACT_ATOMS: atom_id res chain seq x y z
N MET A 1 15.25 -7.52 -18.56
CA MET A 1 14.05 -8.30 -18.19
C MET A 1 12.81 -7.41 -18.25
N GLN A 2 11.65 -7.92 -18.68
CA GLN A 2 10.38 -7.16 -18.65
C GLN A 2 9.68 -7.40 -17.31
N LEU A 3 10.17 -6.76 -16.26
CA LEU A 3 9.60 -6.86 -14.93
C LEU A 3 9.29 -5.46 -14.42
N PHE A 4 8.10 -5.32 -13.85
CA PHE A 4 7.67 -4.15 -13.08
C PHE A 4 7.14 -4.68 -11.76
N ILE A 5 7.52 -4.04 -10.65
CA ILE A 5 7.14 -4.48 -9.31
C ILE A 5 6.38 -3.35 -8.62
N GLU A 6 5.19 -3.66 -8.10
CA GLU A 6 4.57 -2.86 -7.06
C GLU A 6 4.93 -3.51 -5.71
N LEU A 7 5.75 -2.85 -4.90
CA LEU A 7 6.26 -3.37 -3.63
C LEU A 7 5.59 -2.65 -2.46
N THR A 8 4.92 -3.40 -1.59
CA THR A 8 4.24 -2.83 -0.41
C THR A 8 5.19 -2.70 0.77
N ILE A 9 5.30 -1.50 1.35
CA ILE A 9 6.05 -1.22 2.59
C ILE A 9 5.17 -0.35 3.49
N THR A 10 4.57 -0.94 4.52
CA THR A 10 3.56 -0.28 5.36
C THR A 10 4.15 0.44 6.58
N GLY A 11 5.37 0.07 6.96
CA GLY A 11 6.00 0.47 8.23
C GLY A 11 5.53 -0.33 9.46
N MET A 12 4.59 -1.27 9.30
CA MET A 12 3.95 -2.00 10.41
C MET A 12 4.38 -3.47 10.53
N GLY A 13 5.17 -3.98 9.59
CA GLY A 13 5.59 -5.38 9.58
C GLY A 13 6.26 -5.82 10.86
N ALA A 14 5.77 -6.92 11.44
CA ALA A 14 6.17 -7.50 12.72
C ALA A 14 6.13 -6.56 13.94
N LYS A 15 5.60 -5.35 13.80
CA LYS A 15 5.56 -4.31 14.84
C LYS A 15 4.35 -4.47 15.73
N ILE A 16 4.55 -4.36 17.04
CA ILE A 16 3.45 -4.23 18.00
C ILE A 16 2.90 -2.81 17.88
N ILE A 17 1.63 -2.67 17.51
CA ILE A 17 0.97 -1.38 17.30
C ILE A 17 -0.01 -1.02 18.42
N GLY A 18 -0.27 -1.95 19.34
CA GLY A 18 -1.20 -1.77 20.45
C GLY A 18 -1.55 -3.11 21.09
N THR A 19 -2.77 -3.20 21.61
CA THR A 19 -3.33 -4.39 22.26
C THR A 19 -4.61 -4.86 21.56
N ASN A 20 -4.84 -6.17 21.58
CA ASN A 20 -6.11 -6.80 21.21
C ASN A 20 -6.58 -7.70 22.36
N ARG A 21 -7.71 -8.40 22.20
CA ARG A 21 -8.23 -9.34 23.22
C ARG A 21 -7.23 -10.43 23.65
N SER A 22 -6.26 -10.76 22.81
CA SER A 22 -5.26 -11.81 23.06
C SER A 22 -3.93 -11.26 23.61
N GLY A 23 -3.80 -9.95 23.81
CA GLY A 23 -2.60 -9.30 24.34
C GLY A 23 -1.95 -8.34 23.35
N ALA A 24 -0.62 -8.36 23.26
CA ALA A 24 0.12 -7.49 22.34
C ALA A 24 -0.28 -7.76 20.88
N TRP A 25 -0.59 -6.70 20.14
CA TRP A 25 -1.16 -6.80 18.80
C TRP A 25 -0.18 -6.35 17.74
N LYS A 26 0.15 -7.29 16.84
CA LYS A 26 0.81 -7.03 15.56
C LYS A 26 -0.22 -7.15 14.45
N ILE A 27 -0.43 -6.08 13.70
CA ILE A 27 -1.41 -6.05 12.62
C ILE A 27 -0.93 -6.79 11.36
N GLU A 28 0.39 -6.97 11.22
CA GLU A 28 1.07 -7.70 10.16
C GLU A 28 2.15 -8.61 10.78
N PRO A 29 1.75 -9.69 11.49
CA PRO A 29 2.64 -10.44 12.37
C PRO A 29 3.84 -11.07 11.65
N ASN A 30 3.66 -11.48 10.39
CA ASN A 30 4.67 -12.21 9.62
C ASN A 30 5.28 -11.37 8.49
N ALA A 31 4.86 -10.10 8.34
CA ALA A 31 5.51 -9.21 7.39
C ALA A 31 6.90 -8.80 7.92
N PRO A 32 7.90 -8.63 7.04
CA PRO A 32 9.23 -8.21 7.46
C PRO A 32 9.17 -6.81 8.10
N PRO A 33 10.01 -6.51 9.11
CA PRO A 33 10.23 -5.16 9.59
C PRO A 33 10.54 -4.19 8.45
N CYS A 34 10.12 -2.93 8.61
CA CYS A 34 10.29 -1.90 7.58
C CYS A 34 11.75 -1.77 7.11
N GLU A 35 12.69 -1.78 8.06
CA GLU A 35 14.12 -1.65 7.79
C GLU A 35 14.66 -2.84 7.00
N GLU A 36 14.12 -4.05 7.19
CA GLU A 36 14.50 -5.23 6.41
C GLU A 36 13.93 -5.16 4.99
N ALA A 37 12.68 -4.75 4.83
CA ALA A 37 12.08 -4.55 3.51
C ALA A 37 12.83 -3.48 2.69
N LEU A 38 13.25 -2.38 3.32
CA LEU A 38 14.00 -1.31 2.67
C LEU A 38 15.41 -1.74 2.24
N LYS A 39 16.08 -2.60 3.03
CA LYS A 39 17.40 -3.15 2.69
C LYS A 39 17.41 -4.01 1.41
N LEU A 40 16.25 -4.55 1.02
CA LEU A 40 16.12 -5.36 -0.20
C LEU A 40 15.96 -4.50 -1.46
N LEU A 41 15.74 -3.18 -1.34
CA LEU A 41 15.50 -2.32 -2.50
C LEU A 41 16.62 -2.38 -3.55
N PRO A 42 17.92 -2.32 -3.20
CA PRO A 42 18.98 -2.42 -4.21
C PRO A 42 18.93 -3.72 -5.01
N GLU A 43 18.64 -4.85 -4.37
CA GLU A 43 18.50 -6.15 -5.03
C GLU A 43 17.28 -6.20 -5.96
N ILE A 44 16.17 -5.59 -5.55
CA ILE A 44 14.96 -5.49 -6.38
C ILE A 44 15.18 -4.53 -7.57
N ILE A 45 15.94 -3.45 -7.36
CA ILE A 45 16.34 -2.52 -8.43
C ILE A 45 17.22 -3.23 -9.46
N ASP A 46 18.22 -4.00 -9.02
CA ASP A 46 19.06 -4.81 -9.91
C ASP A 46 18.24 -5.86 -10.67
N LEU A 47 17.36 -6.58 -9.97
CA LEU A 47 16.44 -7.55 -10.57
C LEU A 47 15.60 -6.89 -11.67
N THR A 48 14.94 -5.78 -11.38
CA THR A 48 14.12 -5.08 -12.37
C THR A 48 14.95 -4.36 -13.44
N GLY A 49 16.22 -4.07 -13.16
CA GLY A 49 17.15 -3.32 -13.99
C GLY A 49 16.99 -1.79 -13.92
N SER A 50 16.02 -1.27 -13.16
CA SER A 50 15.83 0.17 -12.96
C SER A 50 14.82 0.47 -11.86
N ALA A 51 15.13 1.46 -11.01
CA ALA A 51 14.20 2.01 -10.01
C ALA A 51 12.88 2.52 -10.62
N GLN A 52 12.87 2.95 -11.89
CA GLN A 52 11.64 3.39 -12.58
C GLN A 52 10.64 2.26 -12.81
N ARG A 53 11.09 1.00 -12.72
CA ARG A 53 10.26 -0.20 -12.83
C ARG A 53 9.70 -0.65 -11.48
N ILE A 54 9.85 0.16 -10.45
CA ILE A 54 9.35 -0.12 -9.12
C ILE A 54 8.38 0.99 -8.73
N LYS A 55 7.22 0.60 -8.23
CA LYS A 55 6.29 1.47 -7.52
C LYS A 55 6.21 1.03 -6.08
N ILE A 56 6.45 1.95 -5.16
CA ILE A 56 6.31 1.66 -3.72
C ILE A 56 4.89 1.92 -3.32
N ARG A 57 4.28 0.94 -2.68
CA ARG A 57 2.94 1.01 -2.14
C ARG A 57 3.02 1.15 -0.61
N ILE A 58 2.85 2.37 -0.10
CA ILE A 58 2.80 2.64 1.35
C ILE A 58 1.35 2.49 1.78
N ASP A 59 0.88 1.25 1.82
CA ASP A 59 -0.55 0.93 1.86
C ASP A 59 -0.88 -0.29 2.73
N PRO A 60 -1.99 -0.26 3.48
CA PRO A 60 -2.86 0.89 3.68
C PRO A 60 -2.28 1.91 4.65
N LEU A 61 -2.68 3.16 4.48
CA LEU A 61 -2.69 4.11 5.59
C LEU A 61 -3.87 3.79 6.50
N ILE A 62 -3.57 3.54 7.76
CA ILE A 62 -4.55 3.13 8.76
C ILE A 62 -4.64 4.14 9.89
N LYS A 63 -5.82 4.22 10.47
CA LYS A 63 -6.06 4.79 11.78
C LYS A 63 -6.98 3.84 12.53
N VAL A 64 -6.53 3.33 13.67
CA VAL A 64 -7.21 2.24 14.39
C VAL A 64 -7.23 2.53 15.88
N LYS A 65 -8.27 2.09 16.56
CA LYS A 65 -8.37 2.09 18.01
C LYS A 65 -8.14 0.67 18.51
N ASP A 66 -7.17 0.50 19.40
CA ASP A 66 -6.83 -0.80 19.98
C ASP A 66 -7.80 -1.20 21.10
N PHE A 67 -7.60 -2.37 21.70
CA PHE A 67 -8.48 -2.88 22.75
C PHE A 67 -8.47 -2.04 24.04
N ALA A 68 -7.34 -1.39 24.36
CA ALA A 68 -7.24 -0.45 25.47
C ALA A 68 -7.86 0.94 25.16
N GLY A 69 -8.33 1.14 23.93
CA GLY A 69 -8.89 2.40 23.47
C GLY A 69 -7.87 3.42 22.99
N THR A 70 -6.60 3.02 22.82
CA THR A 70 -5.51 3.85 22.32
C THR A 70 -5.56 3.93 20.80
N LEU A 71 -5.36 5.13 20.26
CA LEU A 71 -5.32 5.36 18.82
C LEU A 71 -3.92 5.08 18.26
N TYR A 72 -3.85 4.38 17.13
CA TYR A 72 -2.64 4.16 16.35
C TYR A 72 -2.85 4.60 14.90
N SER A 73 -1.80 5.14 14.27
CA SER A 73 -1.73 5.37 12.83
C SER A 73 -0.31 5.16 12.30
N ASN A 74 -0.19 4.62 11.09
CA ASN A 74 1.09 4.54 10.38
C ASN A 74 1.35 5.74 9.45
N ALA A 75 0.43 6.71 9.35
CA ALA A 75 0.63 7.90 8.52
C ALA A 75 1.95 8.66 8.81
N PRO A 76 2.42 8.81 10.08
CA PRO A 76 3.71 9.43 10.35
C PRO A 76 4.93 8.66 9.83
N LEU A 77 4.77 7.37 9.47
CA LEU A 77 5.85 6.56 8.90
C LEU A 77 6.04 6.83 7.40
N PHE A 78 5.07 7.47 6.74
CA PHE A 78 5.07 7.71 5.31
C PHE A 78 6.33 8.44 4.85
N ASP A 79 6.67 9.55 5.50
CA ASP A 79 7.82 10.39 5.19
C ASP A 79 9.13 9.61 5.26
N LYS A 80 9.33 8.83 6.33
CA LYS A 80 10.55 8.03 6.54
C LYS A 80 10.70 6.97 5.45
N ILE A 81 9.61 6.29 5.10
CA ILE A 81 9.62 5.25 4.06
C ILE A 81 9.89 5.89 2.70
N LEU A 82 9.17 6.97 2.36
CA LEU A 82 9.33 7.68 1.10
C LEU A 82 10.76 8.19 0.94
N ALA A 83 11.33 8.84 1.96
CA ALA A 83 12.67 9.40 1.91
C ALA A 83 13.73 8.31 1.64
N GLN A 84 13.61 7.14 2.30
CA GLN A 84 14.54 6.04 2.09
C GLN A 84 14.40 5.41 0.71
N CYS A 85 13.17 5.21 0.23
CA CYS A 85 12.94 4.73 -1.14
C CYS A 85 13.43 5.73 -2.19
N ALA A 86 13.21 7.03 -1.98
CA ALA A 86 13.66 8.09 -2.89
C ALA A 86 15.19 8.18 -2.95
N ALA A 87 15.89 7.91 -1.84
CA ALA A 87 17.35 7.83 -1.81
C ALA A 87 17.90 6.72 -2.72
N GLU A 88 17.15 5.64 -2.93
CA GLU A 88 17.46 4.55 -3.87
C GLU A 88 16.98 4.86 -5.31
N GLY A 89 16.51 6.08 -5.58
CA GLY A 89 16.06 6.52 -6.90
C GLY A 89 14.62 6.14 -7.26
N ILE A 90 13.84 5.63 -6.30
CA ILE A 90 12.41 5.37 -6.54
C ILE A 90 11.64 6.69 -6.61
N THR A 91 10.86 6.87 -7.68
CA THR A 91 10.09 8.11 -7.91
C THR A 91 8.59 7.90 -7.97
N ASN A 92 8.10 6.66 -7.83
CA ASN A 92 6.69 6.32 -8.02
C ASN A 92 6.10 5.66 -6.78
N PHE A 93 5.14 6.33 -6.16
CA PHE A 93 4.53 5.92 -4.89
C PHE A 93 3.02 5.84 -5.03
N THR A 94 2.39 4.91 -4.32
CA THR A 94 0.94 4.82 -4.22
C THR A 94 0.50 4.48 -2.80
N PHE A 95 -0.69 4.91 -2.42
CA PHE A 95 -1.30 4.58 -1.15
C PHE A 95 -2.83 4.57 -1.28
N SER A 96 -3.51 4.07 -0.25
CA SER A 96 -4.93 4.22 -0.02
C SER A 96 -5.20 4.28 1.48
N PHE A 97 -6.45 4.57 1.85
CA PHE A 97 -6.89 4.54 3.24
C PHE A 97 -7.64 3.25 3.54
N LEU A 98 -7.38 2.65 4.69
CA LEU A 98 -8.25 1.61 5.22
C LEU A 98 -9.55 2.24 5.72
N GLU A 99 -10.67 1.92 5.06
CA GLU A 99 -11.99 2.47 5.37
C GLU A 99 -12.85 1.45 6.13
N PRO A 100 -13.51 1.86 7.23
CA PRO A 100 -14.50 1.00 7.87
C PRO A 100 -15.70 0.78 6.94
N GLY A 101 -16.25 -0.43 6.94
CA GLY A 101 -17.44 -0.78 6.15
C GLY A 101 -17.18 -1.07 4.67
N PHE A 102 -15.94 -0.90 4.17
CA PHE A 102 -15.58 -1.26 2.79
C PHE A 102 -15.45 -2.78 2.60
N HIS A 103 -15.00 -3.49 3.64
CA HIS A 103 -14.78 -4.92 3.61
C HIS A 103 -15.32 -5.58 4.87
N ALA A 104 -16.55 -6.08 4.82
CA ALA A 104 -17.23 -6.71 5.97
C ALA A 104 -16.42 -7.82 6.68
N LYS A 105 -15.55 -8.54 5.95
CA LYS A 105 -14.64 -9.54 6.55
C LYS A 105 -13.59 -8.89 7.44
N VAL A 106 -13.02 -7.78 6.99
CA VAL A 106 -12.03 -7.00 7.72
C VAL A 106 -12.69 -6.37 8.95
N ASP A 107 -13.84 -5.72 8.79
CA ASP A 107 -14.58 -5.11 9.92
C ASP A 107 -14.90 -6.14 11.01
N ARG A 108 -15.38 -7.33 10.61
CA ARG A 108 -15.67 -8.43 11.54
C ARG A 108 -14.44 -8.88 12.31
N ARG A 109 -13.29 -8.95 11.64
CA ARG A 109 -12.02 -9.38 12.25
C ARG A 109 -11.55 -8.37 13.30
N PHE A 110 -11.56 -7.08 12.97
CA PHE A 110 -11.24 -6.02 13.94
C PHE A 110 -12.15 -6.07 15.15
N LYS A 111 -13.48 -6.18 14.93
CA LYS A 111 -14.45 -6.34 16.01
C LYS A 111 -14.18 -7.57 16.89
N ALA A 112 -13.84 -8.71 16.28
CA ALA A 112 -13.51 -9.94 17.01
C ALA A 112 -12.26 -9.76 17.87
N MET A 113 -11.27 -8.99 17.41
CA MET A 113 -10.08 -8.63 18.19
C MET A 113 -10.33 -7.58 19.27
N GLY A 114 -11.52 -6.95 19.29
CA GLY A 114 -11.85 -5.84 20.17
C GLY A 114 -11.21 -4.51 19.72
N CYS A 115 -10.80 -4.41 18.46
CA CYS A 115 -10.23 -3.21 17.86
C CYS A 115 -11.23 -2.58 16.87
N GLU A 116 -10.98 -1.33 16.49
CA GLU A 116 -11.85 -0.58 15.58
C GLU A 116 -11.04 0.11 14.49
N ILE A 117 -11.56 0.09 13.26
CA ILE A 117 -11.03 0.89 12.15
C ILE A 117 -11.67 2.27 12.24
N ILE A 118 -10.84 3.31 12.28
CA ILE A 118 -11.28 4.69 12.34
C ILE A 118 -10.99 5.35 11.00
N ALA A 119 -12.00 5.89 10.34
CA ALA A 119 -11.80 6.64 9.11
C ALA A 119 -10.95 7.90 9.36
N PHE A 120 -10.07 8.22 8.42
CA PHE A 120 -9.51 9.57 8.34
C PHE A 120 -10.64 10.53 7.96
N SER A 121 -10.83 11.57 8.76
CA SER A 121 -11.77 12.64 8.51
C SER A 121 -11.35 13.47 7.29
N GLU A 122 -12.29 14.16 6.66
CA GLU A 122 -11.99 15.04 5.52
C GLU A 122 -10.89 16.08 5.84
N PRO A 123 -10.89 16.77 7.00
CA PRO A 123 -9.79 17.67 7.36
C PRO A 123 -8.43 16.97 7.44
N GLU A 124 -8.35 15.77 8.03
CA GLU A 124 -7.11 14.99 8.10
C GLU A 124 -6.62 14.61 6.69
N ARG A 125 -7.52 14.23 5.78
CA ARG A 125 -7.18 13.90 4.39
C ARG A 125 -6.66 15.12 3.63
N LEU A 126 -7.26 16.30 3.84
CA LEU A 126 -6.81 17.54 3.20
C LEU A 126 -5.41 17.94 3.68
N ILE A 127 -5.17 17.92 4.99
CA ILE A 127 -3.84 18.18 5.58
C ILE A 127 -2.82 17.17 5.03
N PHE A 128 -3.21 15.90 4.95
CA PHE A 128 -2.33 14.87 4.39
C PHE A 128 -2.07 15.10 2.90
N ALA A 129 -3.07 15.47 2.10
CA ALA A 129 -2.90 15.78 0.68
C ALA A 129 -1.94 16.95 0.43
N GLU A 130 -2.05 18.01 1.23
CA GLU A 130 -1.12 19.15 1.17
C GLU A 130 0.31 18.74 1.54
N HIS A 131 0.44 17.90 2.57
CA HIS A 131 1.72 17.33 2.97
C HIS A 131 2.34 16.47 1.87
N LEU A 132 1.56 15.62 1.20
CA LEU A 132 2.03 14.80 0.09
C LEU A 132 2.54 15.65 -1.08
N LYS A 133 1.85 16.74 -1.43
CA LYS A 133 2.32 17.67 -2.48
C LYS A 133 3.69 18.28 -2.16
N ARG A 134 3.92 18.60 -0.88
CA ARG A 134 5.24 19.05 -0.42
C ARG A 134 6.29 17.94 -0.59
N LEU A 135 6.00 16.72 -0.18
CA LEU A 135 6.91 15.58 -0.35
C LEU A 135 7.23 15.29 -1.82
N GLU A 136 6.24 15.38 -2.72
CA GLU A 136 6.46 15.25 -4.16
C GLU A 136 7.48 16.27 -4.68
N SER A 137 7.36 17.52 -4.21
CA SER A 137 8.30 18.60 -4.56
C SER A 137 9.69 18.38 -3.98
N ASP A 138 9.78 18.10 -2.67
CA ASP A 138 11.03 18.00 -1.94
C ASP A 138 11.90 16.83 -2.44
N TYR A 139 11.26 15.69 -2.72
CA TYR A 139 11.96 14.47 -3.14
C TYR A 139 11.93 14.24 -4.66
N LYS A 140 11.23 15.09 -5.42
CA LYS A 140 11.03 14.96 -6.88
C LYS A 140 10.40 13.61 -7.26
N VAL A 141 9.37 13.23 -6.52
CA VAL A 141 8.63 11.97 -6.69
C VAL A 141 7.18 12.24 -7.10
N LYS A 142 6.46 11.17 -7.45
CA LYS A 142 5.02 11.17 -7.71
C LYS A 142 4.31 10.24 -6.73
N ILE A 143 3.23 10.74 -6.13
CA ILE A 143 2.46 10.03 -5.12
C ILE A 143 1.00 9.98 -5.58
N TYR A 144 0.50 8.76 -5.76
CA TYR A 144 -0.84 8.49 -6.24
C TYR A 144 -1.73 7.95 -5.12
N ALA A 145 -3.01 8.32 -5.15
CA ALA A 145 -4.00 7.75 -4.23
C ALA A 145 -4.89 6.75 -4.99
N CYS A 146 -4.83 5.47 -4.62
CA CYS A 146 -5.56 4.39 -5.27
C CYS A 146 -7.04 4.41 -4.88
N CYS A 147 -7.90 4.85 -5.80
CA CYS A 147 -9.35 4.91 -5.61
C CYS A 147 -9.80 5.75 -4.39
N VAL A 148 -9.12 6.87 -4.13
CA VAL A 148 -9.45 7.75 -3.00
C VAL A 148 -10.24 8.98 -3.49
N ASN A 149 -11.39 9.23 -2.87
CA ASN A 149 -12.18 10.44 -3.14
C ASN A 149 -11.40 11.70 -2.76
N GLY A 150 -11.55 12.78 -3.54
CA GLY A 150 -10.76 14.01 -3.37
C GLY A 150 -9.35 14.00 -3.96
N PHE A 151 -8.85 12.85 -4.45
CA PHE A 151 -7.56 12.72 -5.14
C PHE A 151 -7.72 12.42 -6.64
N ASP A 152 -6.67 12.63 -7.42
CA ASP A 152 -6.63 12.29 -8.84
C ASP A 152 -6.75 10.77 -9.07
N ASP A 153 -7.22 10.41 -10.25
CA ASP A 153 -7.28 9.01 -10.68
C ASP A 153 -5.88 8.39 -10.73
N SER A 154 -5.79 7.10 -10.43
CA SER A 154 -4.50 6.39 -10.42
C SER A 154 -4.63 4.96 -10.91
N ALA A 155 -3.50 4.41 -11.36
CA ALA A 155 -3.40 3.07 -11.89
C ALA A 155 -2.28 2.32 -11.16
N CYS A 156 -2.60 1.23 -10.47
CA CYS A 156 -1.57 0.30 -9.95
C CYS A 156 -0.90 -0.43 -11.13
N ILE A 157 -1.70 -0.84 -12.11
CA ILE A 157 -1.25 -1.40 -13.39
C ILE A 157 -1.39 -0.31 -14.48
N ASP A 158 -0.40 0.57 -14.58
CA ASP A 158 -0.41 1.70 -15.52
C ASP A 158 0.14 1.30 -16.88
N GLY A 159 -0.74 1.08 -17.85
CA GLY A 159 -0.35 0.66 -19.20
C GLY A 159 0.58 1.65 -19.91
N ARG A 160 0.37 2.96 -19.74
CA ARG A 160 1.20 3.97 -20.42
C ARG A 160 2.61 4.01 -19.85
N LEU A 161 2.73 3.89 -18.53
CA LEU A 161 4.02 3.74 -17.88
C LEU A 161 4.73 2.46 -18.36
N LEU A 162 4.02 1.33 -18.38
CA LEU A 162 4.58 0.04 -18.77
C LEU A 162 5.05 0.03 -20.24
N ASP A 163 4.30 0.65 -21.15
CA ASP A 163 4.69 0.84 -22.56
C ASP A 163 5.99 1.63 -22.66
N GLY A 164 6.07 2.74 -21.92
CA GLY A 164 7.24 3.59 -21.83
C GLY A 164 8.45 2.86 -21.25
N LEU A 165 8.25 1.95 -20.31
CA LEU A 165 9.33 1.15 -19.72
C LEU A 165 9.67 -0.09 -20.54
N HIS A 166 8.82 -0.53 -21.48
CA HIS A 166 9.09 -1.72 -22.26
C HIS A 166 10.35 -1.56 -23.13
N PRO A 167 11.31 -2.52 -23.13
CA PRO A 167 12.54 -2.40 -23.92
C PRO A 167 12.29 -2.17 -25.42
N GLN A 168 11.19 -2.73 -25.94
CA GLN A 168 10.75 -2.59 -27.34
C GLN A 168 9.60 -1.60 -27.53
N LYS A 169 9.19 -0.86 -26.48
CA LYS A 169 7.99 0.01 -26.49
C LYS A 169 6.72 -0.71 -26.99
N ALA A 170 6.56 -1.98 -26.63
CA ALA A 170 5.40 -2.76 -27.02
C ALA A 170 4.17 -2.22 -26.27
N PRO A 171 3.03 -1.99 -26.95
CA PRO A 171 1.87 -1.37 -26.33
C PRO A 171 1.10 -2.37 -25.46
N CYS A 172 0.59 -1.89 -24.34
CA CYS A 172 -0.37 -2.55 -23.48
C CYS A 172 -1.78 -2.38 -24.07
N ASP A 173 -2.64 -3.35 -23.82
CA ASP A 173 -4.07 -3.20 -24.06
C ASP A 173 -4.64 -2.23 -23.01
N LEU A 174 -4.85 -0.98 -23.43
CA LEU A 174 -5.34 0.10 -22.55
C LEU A 174 -6.83 -0.03 -22.21
N SER A 175 -7.53 -1.08 -22.68
CA SER A 175 -8.90 -1.33 -22.27
C SER A 175 -8.97 -1.59 -20.76
N GLU A 176 -10.02 -1.07 -20.13
CA GLU A 176 -10.20 -1.21 -18.70
C GLU A 176 -11.03 -2.45 -18.39
N LEU A 177 -10.45 -3.40 -17.67
CA LEU A 177 -11.18 -4.54 -17.13
C LEU A 177 -11.65 -4.20 -15.70
N ARG A 178 -12.91 -3.76 -15.61
CA ARG A 178 -13.75 -3.76 -14.38
C ARG A 178 -13.45 -2.63 -13.38
N ARG A 179 -14.46 -1.79 -13.12
CA ARG A 179 -14.27 -0.51 -12.42
C ARG A 179 -14.58 -0.59 -10.92
N ARG A 180 -13.61 -0.16 -10.11
CA ARG A 180 -13.90 0.71 -8.95
C ARG A 180 -13.91 2.15 -9.45
N PRO A 181 -14.71 3.07 -8.88
CA PRO A 181 -14.60 4.49 -9.19
C PRO A 181 -13.14 4.96 -9.04
N LYS A 182 -12.65 5.75 -10.01
CA LYS A 182 -11.27 6.29 -10.06
C LYS A 182 -10.13 5.27 -10.27
N CYS A 183 -10.43 4.03 -10.66
CA CYS A 183 -9.40 3.05 -11.02
C CYS A 183 -8.95 3.24 -12.47
N GLY A 184 -7.68 3.58 -12.68
CA GLY A 184 -7.08 3.71 -14.02
C GLY A 184 -6.30 2.48 -14.50
N CYS A 185 -6.35 1.36 -13.77
CA CYS A 185 -5.64 0.14 -14.16
C CYS A 185 -6.11 -0.38 -15.53
N VAL A 186 -5.16 -0.81 -16.34
CA VAL A 186 -5.45 -1.39 -17.66
C VAL A 186 -5.66 -2.90 -17.58
N LYS A 187 -6.05 -3.49 -18.70
CA LYS A 187 -6.25 -4.93 -18.87
C LYS A 187 -5.04 -5.71 -18.37
N SER A 188 -5.31 -6.68 -17.51
CA SER A 188 -4.31 -7.57 -16.94
C SER A 188 -4.93 -8.92 -16.63
N ILE A 189 -4.07 -9.94 -16.53
CA ILE A 189 -4.45 -11.28 -16.08
C ILE A 189 -3.96 -11.42 -14.65
N ASP A 190 -4.88 -11.61 -13.72
CA ASP A 190 -4.56 -11.86 -12.32
C ASP A 190 -4.15 -13.33 -12.13
N LEU A 191 -2.86 -13.55 -11.82
CA LEU A 191 -2.31 -14.87 -11.52
C LEU A 191 -2.55 -15.28 -10.05
N GLY A 192 -2.70 -14.31 -9.17
CA GLY A 192 -2.84 -14.48 -7.72
C GLY A 192 -4.30 -14.43 -7.23
N GLY A 193 -5.25 -14.31 -8.15
CA GLY A 193 -6.66 -14.11 -7.88
C GLY A 193 -7.41 -15.34 -7.38
N TRP A 194 -8.65 -15.47 -7.83
CA TRP A 194 -9.59 -16.49 -7.37
C TRP A 194 -9.08 -17.93 -7.61
N PRO A 195 -9.25 -18.86 -6.63
CA PRO A 195 -9.82 -18.63 -5.30
C PRO A 195 -8.90 -17.77 -4.42
N VAL A 196 -9.52 -16.91 -3.60
CA VAL A 196 -8.82 -16.00 -2.68
C VAL A 196 -7.67 -16.71 -1.97
N LYS A 197 -6.45 -16.24 -2.20
CA LYS A 197 -5.23 -16.85 -1.69
C LYS A 197 -5.03 -16.58 -0.20
N LYS A 198 -4.16 -17.38 0.41
CA LYS A 198 -3.67 -17.14 1.76
C LYS A 198 -2.75 -15.91 1.77
N CYS A 199 -2.94 -15.03 2.73
CA CYS A 199 -2.05 -13.92 3.04
C CYS A 199 -1.07 -14.41 4.12
N PHE A 200 0.13 -14.80 3.70
CA PHE A 200 1.15 -15.36 4.59
C PHE A 200 1.76 -14.33 5.54
N THR A 201 1.69 -13.04 5.21
CA THR A 201 2.05 -11.93 6.11
C THR A 201 1.09 -11.79 7.29
N GLY A 202 -0.10 -12.40 7.21
CA GLY A 202 -1.07 -12.41 8.30
C GLY A 202 -1.79 -11.08 8.52
N CYS A 203 -1.87 -10.19 7.52
CA CYS A 203 -2.36 -8.82 7.74
C CYS A 203 -3.84 -8.79 8.13
N ASP A 204 -4.17 -8.14 9.25
CA ASP A 204 -5.55 -8.07 9.74
C ASP A 204 -6.47 -7.21 8.85
N TYR A 205 -5.91 -6.27 8.10
CA TYR A 205 -6.65 -5.46 7.12
C TYR A 205 -6.79 -6.15 5.75
N CYS A 206 -6.28 -7.38 5.58
CA CYS A 206 -6.35 -8.05 4.28
C CYS A 206 -7.77 -8.56 4.01
N TYR A 207 -8.30 -8.25 2.82
CA TYR A 207 -9.54 -8.82 2.30
C TYR A 207 -9.39 -10.28 1.85
N ALA A 208 -8.14 -10.76 1.71
CA ALA A 208 -7.84 -12.16 1.43
C ALA A 208 -8.01 -13.02 2.70
N ASN A 209 -7.28 -14.16 2.78
CA ASN A 209 -7.33 -15.05 3.94
C ASN A 209 -6.01 -15.00 4.73
N PRO A 210 -5.89 -14.15 5.79
CA PRO A 210 -4.70 -14.10 6.63
C PRO A 210 -4.39 -15.45 7.27
N LEU A 211 -3.11 -15.81 7.23
CA LEU A 211 -2.56 -16.94 7.97
C LEU A 211 -1.75 -16.39 9.13
N TYR A 212 -2.25 -16.61 10.34
CA TYR A 212 -1.52 -16.37 11.58
C TYR A 212 -0.67 -17.62 11.84
N LEU A 213 0.65 -17.45 11.91
CA LEU A 213 1.60 -18.54 12.14
C LEU A 213 2.01 -18.55 13.61
#